data_AF-A0A7J5WYX6-F1
#
_entry.id   AF-A0A7J5WYX6-F1
#
_cell.length_a   1.000
_cell.length_b   1.000
_cell.length_c   1.000
_cell.angle_alpha   90.00
_cell.angle_beta   90.00
_cell.angle_gamma   90.00
#
_symmetry.space_group_name_H-M   'P 1'
#
loop_
_entity.id
_entity.type
_entity.pdbx_description
1 polymer ?
#
loop_
_entity_poly.entity_id
_entity_poly.type
_entity_poly.pdbx_seq_one_letter_code
_entity_poly.pdbx_strand_id
1 'polypeptide(L)' 'MTLDDLRRWEDSGACWRVVRRGPEDVTVSLLRCDGGEEVDRFVSADPEILAHLGDRVSSEQKI' A
#
# COMPACT_ATOMS: atom_id res chain seq x y z
N MET A 1 8.19 -3.04 6.14
CA MET A 1 7.71 -3.17 4.76
C MET A 1 8.60 -2.32 3.88
N THR A 2 9.27 -2.91 2.90
CA THR A 2 10.04 -2.18 1.87
C THR A 2 9.21 -2.04 0.59
N LEU A 3 9.70 -1.26 -0.39
CA LEU A 3 9.06 -1.17 -1.71
C LEU A 3 9.00 -2.53 -2.42
N ASP A 4 10.05 -3.35 -2.31
CA ASP A 4 10.07 -4.69 -2.91
C ASP A 4 8.94 -5.57 -2.32
N ASP A 5 8.78 -5.57 -0.99
CA ASP A 5 7.72 -6.32 -0.31
C ASP A 5 6.33 -5.90 -0.81
N LEU A 6 6.09 -4.59 -0.95
CA LEU A 6 4.81 -4.05 -1.43
C LEU A 6 4.53 -4.44 -2.89
N ARG A 7 5.57 -4.43 -3.74
CA ARG A 7 5.43 -4.85 -5.15
C ARG A 7 5.19 -6.35 -5.27
N ARG A 8 5.85 -7.16 -4.44
CA ARG A 8 5.60 -8.61 -4.36
C ARG A 8 4.19 -8.92 -3.86
N TRP A 9 3.66 -8.09 -2.97
CA TRP A 9 2.25 -8.17 -2.54
C TRP A 9 1.28 -7.95 -3.70
N GLU A 10 1.49 -6.89 -4.49
CA GLU A 10 0.72 -6.62 -5.71
C GLU A 10 0.84 -7.75 -6.75
N ASP A 11 2.05 -8.26 -6.97
CA ASP A 11 2.32 -9.36 -7.91
C ASP A 11 1.63 -10.67 -7.50
N SER A 12 1.47 -10.90 -6.20
CA SER A 12 0.71 -12.03 -5.66
C SER A 12 -0.81 -11.90 -5.85
N GLY A 13 -1.28 -10.80 -6.46
CA GLY A 13 -2.69 -10.48 -6.65
C GLY A 13 -3.37 -9.92 -5.40
N ALA A 14 -2.61 -9.61 -4.35
CA ALA A 14 -3.15 -9.02 -3.14
C ALA A 14 -3.21 -7.50 -3.25
N CYS A 15 -4.23 -6.90 -2.62
CA CYS A 15 -4.49 -5.47 -2.75
C CYS A 15 -3.91 -4.69 -1.57
N TRP A 16 -3.64 -3.41 -1.77
CA TRP A 16 -3.32 -2.49 -0.69
C TRP A 16 -4.16 -1.21 -0.80
N ARG A 17 -4.38 -0.55 0.33
CA ARG A 17 -5.11 0.73 0.43
C ARG A 17 -4.43 1.67 1.39
N VAL A 18 -4.29 2.93 1.00
CA VAL A 18 -3.83 3.99 1.89
C VAL A 18 -5.00 4.39 2.80
N VAL A 19 -4.84 4.21 4.10
CA VAL A 19 -5.86 4.58 5.10
C VAL A 19 -5.59 5.94 5.74
N ARG A 20 -4.33 6.37 5.75
CA ARG A 20 -3.93 7.69 6.25
C ARG A 20 -2.72 8.19 5.48
N ARG A 21 -2.73 9.47 5.14
CA ARG A 21 -1.54 10.19 4.67
C ARG A 21 -1.22 11.29 5.68
N GLY A 22 -0.05 11.18 6.28
CA GLY A 22 0.58 12.23 7.05
C GLY A 22 1.47 13.12 6.16
N PRO A 23 2.09 14.15 6.75
CA PRO A 23 3.02 15.02 6.03
C PRO A 23 4.33 14.31 5.66
N GLU A 24 4.77 13.33 6.47
CA GLU A 24 6.05 12.63 6.30
C GLU A 24 5.90 11.10 6.27
N ASP A 25 4.71 10.60 6.62
CA ASP A 25 4.41 9.17 6.72
C ASP A 25 3.09 8.83 6.05
N VAL A 26 2.93 7.56 5.72
CA VAL A 26 1.69 6.99 5.22
C VAL A 26 1.37 5.72 5.97
N THR A 27 0.09 5.52 6.23
CA THR A 27 -0.44 4.25 6.76
C THR A 27 -1.13 3.51 5.63
N VAL A 28 -0.67 2.29 5.38
CA VAL A 28 -1.16 1.42 4.31
C VAL A 28 -1.70 0.14 4.93
N SER A 29 -2.91 -0.20 4.54
CA SER A 29 -3.56 -1.46 4.83
C SER A 29 -3.32 -2.45 3.69
N LEU A 30 -2.82 -3.62 4.02
CA LEU A 30 -2.73 -4.76 3.12
C LEU A 30 -4.03 -5.56 3.21
N LEU A 31 -4.67 -5.80 2.07
CA LEU A 31 -5.90 -6.56 1.95
C LEU A 31 -5.64 -7.90 1.26
N ARG A 32 -6.43 -8.92 1.62
CA ARG A 32 -6.44 -10.19 0.87
C ARG A 32 -6.88 -9.96 -0.58
N CYS A 33 -6.68 -10.98 -1.41
CA CYS A 33 -7.09 -11.02 -2.82
C CYS A 33 -8.59 -10.67 -3.03
N ASP A 34 -9.47 -11.06 -2.10
CA ASP A 34 -10.91 -10.71 -2.16
C ASP A 34 -11.23 -9.25 -1.78
N GLY A 35 -10.23 -8.40 -1.50
CA GLY A 35 -10.38 -6.95 -1.30
C GLY A 35 -11.19 -6.51 -0.07
N GLY A 36 -11.74 -7.45 0.70
CA GLY A 36 -12.65 -7.17 1.81
C GLY A 36 -12.02 -7.17 3.20
N GLU A 37 -10.91 -7.89 3.40
CA GLU A 37 -10.33 -8.10 4.73
C GLU A 37 -8.88 -7.63 4.80
N GLU A 38 -8.59 -6.77 5.79
CA GLU A 38 -7.24 -6.34 6.14
C GLU A 38 -6.48 -7.52 6.76
N VAL A 39 -5.37 -7.89 6.11
CA VAL A 39 -4.45 -8.91 6.61
C VAL A 39 -3.45 -8.29 7.56
N ASP A 40 -2.96 -7.12 7.21
CA ASP A 40 -1.94 -6.40 7.95
C ASP A 40 -2.00 -4.91 7.66
N ARG A 41 -1.41 -4.11 8.54
CA ARG A 41 -1.30 -2.66 8.36
C ARG A 41 0.07 -2.21 8.80
N PHE A 42 0.70 -1.40 7.97
CA PHE A 42 1.99 -0.82 8.27
C PHE A 42 2.00 0.69 8.08
N VAL A 43 2.90 1.35 8.80
CA VAL A 43 3.25 2.75 8.61
C VAL A 43 4.60 2.80 7.92
N SER A 44 4.74 3.65 6.91
CA SER A 44 6.01 3.88 6.24
C SER A 44 6.25 5.37 6.05
N ALA A 45 7.47 5.80 6.36
CA ALA A 45 8.01 7.12 6.01
C ALA A 45 9.09 6.98 4.93
N ASP A 46 9.15 5.82 4.27
CA ASP A 46 10.20 5.52 3.31
C ASP A 46 9.92 6.24 1.99
N PRO A 47 10.84 7.08 1.48
CA PRO A 47 10.60 7.90 0.30
C PRO A 47 10.29 7.07 -0.95
N GLU A 48 10.80 5.84 -1.04
CA GLU A 48 10.50 4.94 -2.16
C GLU A 48 9.05 4.45 -2.15
N ILE A 49 8.53 4.13 -0.96
CA ILE A 49 7.11 3.78 -0.76
C ILE A 49 6.23 5.01 -1.08
N LEU A 50 6.60 6.19 -0.59
CA LEU A 50 5.87 7.43 -0.84
C LEU A 50 5.79 7.74 -2.35
N ALA A 51 6.91 7.60 -3.07
CA ALA A 51 6.97 7.80 -4.51
C ALA A 51 6.15 6.76 -5.29
N HIS A 52 6.16 5.48 -4.88
CA HIS A 52 5.36 4.43 -5.50
C HIS A 52 3.85 4.62 -5.31
N LEU A 53 3.46 5.05 -4.11
CA LEU A 53 2.06 5.38 -3.83
C LEU A 53 1.62 6.61 -4.60
N GLY A 54 2.47 7.64 -4.72
CA GLY A 54 2.15 8.87 -5.46
C GLY A 54 0.76 9.41 -5.08
N ASP A 55 -0.13 9.57 -6.05
CA ASP A 55 -1.54 9.94 -5.82
C ASP A 55 -2.49 8.76 -5.63
N ARG A 56 -2.02 7.51 -5.81
CA ARG A 56 -2.84 6.30 -5.67
C ARG A 56 -3.27 6.10 -4.21
N VAL A 57 -4.57 5.97 -3.98
CA VAL A 57 -5.10 5.60 -2.64
C VAL A 57 -5.33 4.11 -2.50
N SER A 58 -5.21 3.31 -3.57
CA SER A 58 -5.27 1.85 -3.54
C SER A 58 -4.56 1.24 -4.74
N SER A 59 -4.13 -0.02 -4.62
CA SER A 59 -3.50 -0.75 -5.75
C SER A 59 -4.44 -0.90 -6.94
N GLU A 60 -5.75 -1.01 -6.68
CA GLU A 60 -6.80 -1.17 -7.68
C GLU A 60 -7.10 0.08 -8.51
N GLN A 61 -6.62 1.25 -8.08
CA GLN A 61 -6.74 2.45 -8.89
C GLN A 61 -5.80 2.37 -10.08
N LYS A 62 -6.36 2.09 -11.25
CA LYS A 62 -5.68 2.24 -12.53
C LYS A 62 -5.71 3.72 -12.92
N ILE A 63 -4.53 4.29 -13.10
CA ILE A 63 -4.32 5.61 -13.72
C ILE A 63 -4.38 5.43 -15.23
#